data_AF-A0A7J7QNG1-F1
#
_entry.id   AF-A0A7J7QNG1-F1
#
_cell.length_a   1.000
_cell.length_b   1.000
_cell.length_c   1.000
_cell.angle_alpha   90.00
_cell.angle_beta   90.00
_cell.angle_gamma   90.00
#
_symmetry.space_group_name_H-M   'P 1'
#
loop_
_entity.id
_entity.type
_entity.pdbx_description
1 polymer ?
#
loop_
_entity_poly.entity_id
_entity_poly.type
_entity_poly.pdbx_seq_one_letter_code
_entity_poly.pdbx_strand_id
1 'polypeptide(L)'
;MLTSFLCLSASAAAAAAAAAAALRQVARAAAELEQTVNAYRQHQDAQQQLEEARLYLKEEAASDPVVAEFAREEIAELEGQVGDLETQLKLLLLPKDPLDERDIMLEIRAGAGGDEAGIWAGDLLRMYQRYAQGQGWKARSCVALQFYGGRRAPAMPGLAAEALCARCSS
;
A
#
# COMPACT_ATOMS: atom_id res chain seq x y z
N MET A 1 47.82 -31.70 -0.36
CA MET A 1 47.33 -31.26 0.97
C MET A 1 46.84 -29.81 0.94
N LEU A 2 47.59 -28.84 0.41
CA LEU A 2 47.14 -27.43 0.30
C LEU A 2 45.91 -27.21 -0.60
N THR A 3 45.78 -27.95 -1.70
CA THR A 3 44.62 -27.88 -2.62
C THR A 3 43.32 -28.34 -1.99
N SER A 4 43.34 -29.41 -1.20
CA SER A 4 42.16 -29.87 -0.45
C SER A 4 41.73 -28.88 0.64
N PHE A 5 42.68 -28.20 1.27
CA PHE A 5 42.40 -27.19 2.31
C PHE A 5 41.79 -25.91 1.73
N LEU A 6 42.31 -25.44 0.59
CA LEU A 6 41.75 -24.30 -0.16
C LEU A 6 40.33 -24.58 -0.70
N CYS A 7 40.05 -25.82 -1.11
CA CYS A 7 38.72 -26.21 -1.58
C CYS A 7 37.71 -26.27 -0.42
N LEU A 8 38.13 -26.80 0.75
CA LEU A 8 37.30 -26.87 1.94
C LEU A 8 36.98 -25.47 2.49
N SER A 9 37.95 -24.55 2.55
CA SER A 9 37.70 -23.16 2.99
C SER A 9 36.85 -22.37 1.99
N ALA A 10 37.00 -22.60 0.68
CA ALA A 10 36.13 -22.01 -0.33
C ALA A 10 34.67 -22.49 -0.22
N SER A 11 34.45 -23.80 0.03
CA SER A 11 33.09 -24.33 0.27
C SER A 11 32.46 -23.79 1.56
N ALA A 12 33.24 -23.59 2.61
CA ALA A 12 32.79 -23.00 3.87
C ALA A 12 32.43 -21.51 3.69
N ALA A 13 33.21 -20.76 2.92
CA ALA A 13 32.90 -19.37 2.57
C ALA A 13 31.62 -19.26 1.72
N ALA A 14 31.41 -20.18 0.77
CA ALA A 14 30.18 -20.25 -0.01
C ALA A 14 28.96 -20.58 0.87
N ALA A 15 29.08 -21.52 1.82
CA ALA A 15 28.03 -21.85 2.78
C ALA A 15 27.70 -20.66 3.71
N ALA A 16 28.72 -19.93 4.19
CA ALA A 16 28.53 -18.73 4.99
C ALA A 16 27.85 -17.60 4.20
N ALA A 17 28.20 -17.43 2.92
CA ALA A 17 27.56 -16.46 2.04
C ALA A 17 26.08 -16.80 1.77
N ALA A 18 25.76 -18.08 1.58
CA ALA A 18 24.38 -18.55 1.43
C ALA A 18 23.56 -18.31 2.71
N ALA A 19 24.13 -18.61 3.89
CA ALA A 19 23.50 -18.31 5.17
C ALA A 19 23.29 -16.80 5.38
N ALA A 20 24.24 -15.96 4.99
CA ALA A 20 24.10 -14.51 5.03
C ALA A 20 23.02 -13.98 4.07
N ALA A 21 22.87 -14.58 2.88
CA ALA A 21 21.80 -14.24 1.95
C ALA A 21 20.42 -14.64 2.49
N ALA A 22 20.29 -15.83 3.08
CA ALA A 22 19.07 -16.26 3.75
C ALA A 22 18.71 -15.35 4.94
N LEU A 23 19.69 -14.97 5.76
CA LEU A 23 19.49 -14.05 6.87
C LEU A 23 18.97 -12.68 6.41
N ARG A 24 19.49 -12.15 5.29
CA ARG A 24 19.00 -10.90 4.70
C ARG A 24 17.56 -11.00 4.20
N GLN A 25 17.16 -12.12 3.60
CA GLN A 25 15.78 -12.34 3.16
C GLN A 25 14.83 -12.41 4.34
N VAL A 26 15.19 -13.15 5.40
CA VAL A 26 14.40 -13.24 6.63
C VAL A 26 14.30 -11.89 7.32
N ALA A 27 15.40 -11.14 7.42
CA ALA A 27 15.40 -9.80 8.01
C ALA A 27 14.51 -8.83 7.23
N ARG A 28 14.50 -8.92 5.89
CA ARG A 28 13.63 -8.10 5.04
C ARG A 28 12.15 -8.47 5.23
N ALA A 29 11.82 -9.77 5.20
CA ALA A 29 10.46 -10.24 5.44
C ALA A 29 9.97 -9.89 6.85
N ALA A 30 10.84 -9.98 7.86
CA ALA A 30 10.54 -9.57 9.22
C ALA A 30 10.25 -8.06 9.30
N ALA A 31 11.06 -7.22 8.65
CA ALA A 31 10.84 -5.77 8.61
C ALA A 31 9.53 -5.39 7.88
N GLU A 32 9.17 -6.13 6.82
CA GLU A 32 7.91 -5.93 6.09
C GLU A 32 6.68 -6.26 6.96
N LEU A 33 6.79 -7.24 7.87
CA LEU A 33 5.70 -7.69 8.76
C LEU A 33 5.68 -6.99 10.12
N GLU A 34 6.77 -6.34 10.53
CA GLU A 34 6.94 -5.74 11.85
C GLU A 34 5.84 -4.71 12.17
N GLN A 35 5.48 -3.88 11.20
CA GLN A 35 4.41 -2.89 11.35
C GLN A 35 3.07 -3.55 11.66
N THR A 36 2.70 -4.59 10.90
CA THR A 36 1.46 -5.33 11.08
C THR A 36 1.42 -6.05 12.43
N VAL A 37 2.54 -6.68 12.83
CA VAL A 37 2.64 -7.38 14.11
C VAL A 37 2.53 -6.42 15.29
N ASN A 38 3.17 -5.25 15.21
CA ASN A 38 3.10 -4.25 16.28
C ASN A 38 1.68 -3.66 16.41
N ALA A 39 1.02 -3.35 15.29
CA ALA A 39 -0.37 -2.90 15.30
C ALA A 39 -1.31 -3.96 15.89
N TYR A 40 -1.09 -5.24 15.56
CA TYR A 40 -1.85 -6.34 16.14
C TYR A 40 -1.64 -6.48 17.66
N ARG A 41 -0.39 -6.36 18.15
CA ARG A 41 -0.10 -6.40 19.59
C ARG A 41 -0.79 -5.26 20.34
N GLN A 42 -0.72 -4.05 19.82
CA GLN A 42 -1.39 -2.88 20.40
C GLN A 42 -2.91 -3.08 20.46
N HIS A 43 -3.50 -3.68 19.41
CA HIS A 43 -4.92 -4.02 19.40
C HIS A 43 -5.26 -5.07 20.46
N GLN A 44 -4.45 -6.12 20.62
CA GLN A 44 -4.64 -7.12 21.68
C GLN A 44 -4.53 -6.51 23.08
N ASP A 45 -3.53 -5.66 23.32
CA ASP A 45 -3.32 -5.00 24.60
C ASP A 45 -4.52 -4.09 24.94
N ALA A 46 -5.00 -3.31 23.97
CA ALA A 46 -6.18 -2.44 24.14
C ALA A 46 -7.47 -3.24 24.39
N GLN A 47 -7.64 -4.37 23.70
CA GLN A 47 -8.77 -5.28 23.96
C GLN A 47 -8.72 -5.86 25.37
N GLN A 48 -7.53 -6.25 25.84
CA GLN A 48 -7.37 -6.77 27.20
C GLN A 48 -7.69 -5.71 28.25
N GLN A 49 -7.17 -4.49 28.09
CA GLN A 49 -7.48 -3.35 28.97
C GLN A 49 -8.98 -3.04 29.01
N LEU A 50 -9.66 -3.10 27.87
CA LEU A 50 -11.10 -2.91 27.76
C LEU A 50 -11.89 -4.00 28.50
N GLU A 51 -11.47 -5.26 28.41
CA GLU A 51 -12.07 -6.36 29.17
C GLU A 51 -11.86 -6.18 30.67
N GLU A 52 -10.65 -5.79 31.10
CA GLU A 52 -10.31 -5.50 32.49
C GLU A 52 -11.15 -4.33 33.04
N ALA A 53 -11.27 -3.23 32.29
CA ALA A 53 -12.09 -2.08 32.67
C ALA A 53 -13.59 -2.43 32.77
N ARG A 54 -14.09 -3.27 31.86
CA ARG A 54 -15.47 -3.79 31.91
C ARG A 54 -15.70 -4.71 33.11
N LEU A 55 -14.71 -5.49 33.50
CA LEU A 55 -14.79 -6.33 34.70
C LEU A 55 -14.79 -5.45 35.97
N TYR A 56 -13.88 -4.48 36.04
CA TYR A 56 -13.81 -3.50 37.13
C TYR A 56 -15.13 -2.74 37.32
N LEU A 57 -15.77 -2.33 36.23
CA LEU A 57 -17.08 -1.68 36.28
C LEU A 57 -18.17 -2.58 36.89
N LYS A 58 -18.14 -3.89 36.59
CA LYS A 58 -19.13 -4.86 37.07
C LYS A 58 -18.92 -5.24 38.54
N GLU A 59 -17.67 -5.40 38.96
CA GLU A 59 -17.33 -5.97 40.28
C GLU A 59 -17.15 -4.89 41.35
N GLU A 60 -16.45 -3.80 41.05
CA GLU A 60 -16.02 -2.83 42.06
C GLU A 60 -16.73 -1.47 41.90
N ALA A 61 -16.67 -0.89 40.69
CA ALA A 61 -17.15 0.48 40.48
C ALA A 61 -18.68 0.60 40.52
N ALA A 62 -19.44 -0.49 40.32
CA ALA A 62 -20.90 -0.47 40.39
C ALA A 62 -21.47 -0.04 41.75
N SER A 63 -20.64 -0.05 42.80
CA SER A 63 -21.04 0.32 44.15
C SER A 63 -21.04 1.82 44.42
N ASP A 64 -20.28 2.62 43.65
CA ASP A 64 -20.20 4.09 43.78
C ASP A 64 -20.53 4.75 42.41
N PRO A 65 -21.59 5.57 42.33
CA PRO A 65 -22.02 6.22 41.09
C PRO A 65 -20.93 7.07 40.41
N VAL A 66 -20.07 7.73 41.19
CA VAL A 66 -19.02 8.62 40.65
C VAL A 66 -17.90 7.78 40.03
N VAL A 67 -17.52 6.69 40.69
CA VAL A 67 -16.50 5.75 40.18
C VAL A 67 -17.03 4.99 38.96
N ALA A 68 -18.31 4.62 38.95
CA ALA A 68 -18.95 3.97 37.81
C ALA A 68 -19.00 4.87 36.56
N GLU A 69 -19.18 6.18 36.72
CA GLU A 69 -19.18 7.13 35.60
C GLU A 69 -17.79 7.21 34.97
N PHE A 70 -16.74 7.38 35.79
CA PHE A 70 -15.35 7.42 35.34
C PHE A 70 -14.94 6.14 34.58
N ALA A 71 -15.29 4.97 35.12
CA ALA A 71 -15.00 3.69 34.47
C ALA A 71 -15.76 3.52 33.13
N ARG A 72 -16.95 4.12 32.96
CA ARG A 72 -17.66 4.12 31.66
C ARG A 72 -17.00 5.03 30.64
N GLU A 73 -16.48 6.17 31.06
CA GLU A 73 -15.71 7.07 30.19
C GLU A 73 -14.44 6.37 29.70
N GLU A 74 -13.70 5.73 30.60
CA GLU A 74 -12.51 4.94 30.24
C GLU A 74 -12.84 3.79 29.26
N ILE A 75 -13.93 3.06 29.48
CA ILE A 75 -14.39 2.04 28.52
C ILE A 75 -14.71 2.66 27.16
N ALA A 76 -15.38 3.81 27.11
CA ALA A 76 -15.72 4.46 25.85
C ALA A 76 -14.47 4.92 25.08
N GLU A 77 -13.44 5.41 25.78
CA GLU A 77 -12.15 5.75 25.18
C GLU A 77 -11.45 4.51 24.62
N LEU A 78 -11.39 3.42 25.39
CA LEU A 78 -10.80 2.15 24.96
C LEU A 78 -11.57 1.52 23.78
N GLU A 79 -12.90 1.62 23.76
CA GLU A 79 -13.72 1.18 22.62
C GLU A 79 -13.37 1.95 21.34
N GLY A 80 -13.18 3.27 21.45
CA GLY A 80 -12.71 4.11 20.36
C GLY A 80 -11.33 3.69 19.86
N GLN A 81 -10.37 3.51 20.77
CA GLN A 81 -9.00 3.09 20.43
C GLN A 81 -8.96 1.72 19.75
N VAL A 82 -9.73 0.74 20.25
CA VAL A 82 -9.85 -0.57 19.61
C VAL A 82 -10.41 -0.43 18.20
N GLY A 83 -11.45 0.39 17.99
CA GLY A 83 -12.04 0.62 16.66
C GLY A 83 -11.07 1.26 15.66
N ASP A 84 -10.27 2.22 16.11
CA ASP A 84 -9.25 2.88 15.28
C ASP A 84 -8.12 1.89 14.90
N LEU A 85 -7.63 1.11 15.88
CA LEU A 85 -6.62 0.07 15.67
C LEU A 85 -7.13 -1.03 14.74
N GLU A 86 -8.40 -1.43 14.83
CA GLU A 86 -9.00 -2.39 13.90
C GLU A 86 -9.05 -1.86 12.47
N THR A 87 -9.38 -0.58 12.30
CA THR A 87 -9.41 0.06 10.98
C THR A 87 -8.01 0.13 10.38
N GLN A 88 -7.02 0.51 11.18
CA GLN A 88 -5.62 0.51 10.77
C GLN A 88 -5.13 -0.89 10.40
N LEU A 89 -5.46 -1.91 11.19
CA LEU A 89 -5.07 -3.29 10.93
C LEU A 89 -5.69 -3.81 9.63
N LYS A 90 -6.96 -3.51 9.36
CA LYS A 90 -7.62 -3.85 8.08
C LYS A 90 -6.89 -3.25 6.88
N LEU A 91 -6.40 -2.02 6.99
CA LEU A 91 -5.61 -1.39 5.94
C LEU A 91 -4.24 -2.05 5.76
N LEU A 92 -3.56 -2.39 6.86
CA LEU A 92 -2.24 -3.04 6.82
C LEU A 92 -2.28 -4.48 6.29
N LEU A 93 -3.41 -5.17 6.46
CA LEU A 93 -3.63 -6.54 5.96
C LEU A 93 -3.95 -6.58 4.47
N LEU A 94 -4.21 -5.44 3.83
CA LEU A 94 -4.40 -5.40 2.39
C LEU A 94 -3.08 -5.76 1.69
N PRO A 95 -3.09 -6.74 0.76
CA PRO A 95 -1.90 -7.06 -0.01
C PRO A 95 -1.47 -5.82 -0.80
N LYS A 96 -0.24 -5.37 -0.62
CA LYS A 96 0.33 -4.26 -1.41
C LYS A 96 0.43 -4.70 -2.86
N ASP A 97 -0.19 -3.96 -3.79
CA ASP A 97 -0.02 -4.22 -5.22
C ASP A 97 1.37 -3.72 -5.64
N PRO A 98 2.23 -4.54 -6.27
CA PRO A 98 3.51 -4.09 -6.81
C PRO A 98 3.41 -2.96 -7.86
N LEU A 99 2.21 -2.65 -8.34
CA LEU A 99 1.92 -1.57 -9.28
C LEU A 99 1.47 -0.27 -8.59
N ASP A 100 1.09 -0.27 -7.31
CA ASP A 100 0.59 0.92 -6.60
C ASP A 100 1.64 2.04 -6.52
N GLU A 101 2.93 1.68 -6.44
CA GLU A 101 4.05 2.63 -6.37
C GLU A 101 4.49 3.17 -7.73
N ARG A 102 3.86 2.74 -8.84
CA ARG A 102 4.29 3.09 -10.21
C ARG A 102 3.40 4.15 -10.83
N ASP A 103 4.02 5.01 -11.64
CA ASP A 103 3.28 5.95 -12.50
C ASP A 103 2.44 5.19 -13.53
N ILE A 104 1.24 5.71 -13.79
CA ILE A 104 0.31 5.14 -14.77
C ILE A 104 0.29 6.04 -16.01
N MET A 105 0.39 5.40 -17.18
CA MET A 105 0.15 6.03 -18.48
C MET A 105 -1.23 5.62 -18.98
N LEU A 106 -2.14 6.58 -19.09
CA LEU A 106 -3.47 6.38 -19.66
C LEU A 106 -3.46 6.80 -21.13
N GLU A 107 -3.63 5.86 -22.04
CA GLU A 107 -3.80 6.14 -23.48
C GLU A 107 -5.28 6.11 -23.84
N ILE A 108 -5.82 7.23 -24.33
CA ILE A 108 -7.20 7.30 -24.80
C ILE A 108 -7.18 7.31 -26.33
N ARG A 109 -7.85 6.32 -26.93
CA ARG A 109 -7.98 6.18 -28.39
C ARG A 109 -9.44 6.30 -28.78
N ALA A 110 -9.73 7.10 -29.80
CA ALA A 110 -11.05 7.11 -30.43
C ALA A 110 -11.28 5.75 -31.11
N GLY A 111 -12.41 5.12 -30.79
CA GLY A 111 -12.86 3.87 -31.42
C GLY A 111 -13.53 4.12 -32.79
N ALA A 112 -14.32 3.16 -33.26
CA ALA A 112 -15.16 3.37 -34.45
C ALA A 112 -16.31 4.34 -34.12
N GLY A 113 -16.54 5.34 -34.98
CA GLY A 113 -17.60 6.35 -34.75
C GLY A 113 -17.36 7.74 -35.37
N GLY A 114 -16.31 7.93 -36.17
CA GLY A 114 -16.05 9.22 -36.83
C GLY A 114 -15.77 10.35 -35.83
N ASP A 115 -16.31 11.55 -36.11
CA ASP A 115 -16.04 12.76 -35.32
C ASP A 115 -16.57 12.66 -33.88
N GLU A 116 -17.66 11.93 -33.65
CA GLU A 116 -18.27 11.75 -32.32
C GLU A 116 -17.35 10.95 -31.38
N ALA A 117 -16.63 9.95 -31.91
CA ALA A 117 -15.66 9.18 -31.13
C ALA A 117 -14.46 10.04 -30.69
N GLY A 118 -14.07 11.03 -31.51
CA GLY A 118 -13.04 12.00 -31.16
C GLY A 118 -13.48 12.96 -30.04
N ILE A 119 -14.72 13.45 -30.11
CA ILE A 119 -15.30 14.31 -29.07
C ILE A 119 -15.37 13.55 -27.73
N TRP A 120 -15.82 12.30 -27.76
CA TRP A 120 -15.92 11.46 -26.57
C TRP A 120 -14.55 11.14 -25.93
N ALA A 121 -13.53 10.89 -26.75
CA ALA A 121 -12.16 10.71 -26.26
C ALA A 121 -11.64 11.96 -25.51
N GLY A 122 -11.95 13.15 -26.03
CA GLY A 122 -11.63 14.42 -25.37
C GLY A 122 -12.38 14.62 -24.06
N ASP A 123 -13.65 14.20 -23.97
CA ASP A 123 -14.43 14.24 -22.73
C ASP A 123 -13.87 13.31 -21.66
N LEU A 124 -13.47 12.09 -22.05
CA LEU A 124 -12.81 11.14 -21.15
C LEU A 124 -11.49 11.70 -20.61
N LEU A 125 -10.67 12.30 -21.48
CA LEU A 125 -9.42 12.92 -21.03
C LEU A 125 -9.68 14.00 -19.99
N ARG A 126 -10.65 14.89 -20.24
CA ARG A 126 -11.04 15.96 -19.30
C ARG A 126 -11.58 15.41 -17.99
N MET A 127 -12.36 14.33 -18.04
CA MET A 127 -12.87 13.65 -16.86
C MET A 127 -11.73 13.09 -16.00
N TYR A 128 -10.79 12.35 -16.60
CA TYR A 128 -9.66 11.76 -15.87
C TYR A 128 -8.67 12.81 -15.36
N GLN A 129 -8.48 13.91 -16.09
CA GLN A 129 -7.68 15.04 -15.60
C GLN A 129 -8.27 15.64 -14.31
N ARG A 130 -9.59 15.83 -14.26
CA ARG A 130 -10.28 16.31 -13.04
C ARG A 130 -10.22 15.31 -11.90
N TYR A 131 -10.40 14.02 -12.20
CA TYR A 131 -10.25 12.96 -11.21
C TYR A 131 -8.85 12.94 -10.59
N ALA A 132 -7.81 13.00 -11.42
CA ALA A 132 -6.43 13.06 -10.97
C ALA A 132 -6.17 14.29 -10.07
N GLN A 133 -6.71 15.46 -10.43
CA GLN A 133 -6.63 16.65 -9.57
C GLN A 133 -7.33 16.45 -8.22
N GLY A 134 -8.50 15.80 -8.20
CA GLY A 134 -9.23 15.48 -6.97
C GLY A 134 -8.49 14.51 -6.04
N GLN A 135 -7.70 13.59 -6.61
CA GLN A 135 -6.84 12.66 -5.88
C GLN A 135 -5.45 13.26 -5.54
N GLY A 136 -5.18 14.52 -5.91
CA GLY A 136 -3.89 15.17 -5.69
C GLY A 136 -2.76 14.71 -6.62
N TRP A 137 -3.08 13.95 -7.68
CA TRP A 137 -2.10 13.44 -8.64
C TRP A 137 -1.67 14.51 -9.65
N LYS A 138 -0.38 14.48 -10.03
CA LYS A 138 0.15 15.35 -11.07
C LYS A 138 -0.12 14.72 -12.43
N ALA A 139 -1.20 15.16 -13.07
CA ALA A 139 -1.54 14.78 -14.43
C ALA A 139 -0.81 15.67 -15.44
N ARG A 140 0.01 15.08 -16.31
CA ARG A 140 0.63 15.77 -17.46
C ARG A 140 0.11 15.20 -18.76
N SER A 141 -0.40 16.06 -19.64
CA SER A 141 -0.69 15.70 -21.01
C SER A 141 0.63 15.43 -21.73
N CYS A 142 0.76 14.24 -22.29
CA CYS A 142 1.89 13.86 -23.10
C CYS A 142 1.38 13.53 -24.50
N VAL A 143 2.04 14.04 -25.54
CA VAL A 143 1.81 13.52 -26.89
C VAL A 143 2.39 12.10 -26.90
N ALA A 144 1.53 11.10 -27.10
CA ALA A 144 1.97 9.73 -27.28
C ALA A 144 2.67 9.61 -28.64
N LEU A 145 3.95 9.95 -28.69
CA LEU A 145 4.82 9.41 -29.73
C LEU A 145 4.85 7.91 -29.49
N GLN A 146 4.24 7.14 -30.39
CA GLN A 146 4.14 5.69 -30.28
C GLN A 146 5.52 5.05 -30.12
N PHE A 147 5.88 4.74 -28.88
CA PHE A 147 7.03 3.90 -28.53
C PHE A 147 6.51 2.54 -28.08
N TYR A 148 6.12 1.71 -29.06
CA TYR A 148 6.00 0.27 -28.83
C TYR A 148 7.38 -0.37 -29.02
N GLY A 149 7.92 -1.00 -27.97
CA GLY A 149 9.09 -1.88 -28.07
C GLY A 149 10.40 -1.23 -28.57
N GLY A 150 10.63 0.06 -28.27
CA GLY A 150 11.90 0.73 -28.56
C GLY A 150 12.14 1.10 -30.03
N ARG A 151 11.12 1.04 -30.90
CA ARG A 151 11.20 1.54 -32.29
C ARG A 151 10.09 2.55 -32.58
N ARG A 152 10.44 3.54 -33.41
CA ARG A 152 9.51 4.59 -33.87
C ARG A 152 8.54 3.96 -34.87
N ALA A 153 7.27 3.80 -34.50
CA ALA A 153 6.24 3.38 -35.45
C ALA A 153 5.96 4.53 -36.45
N PRO A 154 5.68 4.24 -37.73
CA PRO A 154 5.33 5.27 -38.70
C PRO A 154 4.03 5.97 -38.29
N ALA A 155 4.00 7.29 -38.39
CA ALA A 155 2.84 8.09 -38.07
C ALA A 155 1.66 7.70 -38.97
N MET A 156 0.59 7.15 -38.39
CA MET A 156 -0.68 6.95 -39.09
C MET A 156 -1.43 8.30 -39.10
N PRO A 157 -1.73 8.88 -40.26
CA PRO A 157 -2.44 10.15 -40.32
C PRO A 157 -3.87 9.99 -39.77
N GLY A 158 -4.27 10.86 -38.84
CA GLY A 158 -5.66 10.97 -38.37
C GLY A 158 -5.95 10.48 -36.94
N LEU A 159 -4.97 9.97 -36.19
CA LEU A 159 -5.15 9.58 -34.78
C LEU A 159 -4.42 10.56 -33.85
N ALA A 160 -5.17 11.53 -33.31
CA ALA A 160 -4.72 12.26 -32.13
C ALA A 160 -4.83 11.30 -30.93
N ALA A 161 -3.73 10.61 -30.62
CA ALA A 161 -3.60 9.86 -29.37
C ALA A 161 -3.09 10.82 -28.30
N GLU A 162 -3.98 11.31 -27.44
CA GLU A 162 -3.61 12.04 -26.24
C GLU A 162 -3.40 11.04 -25.12
N ALA A 163 -2.23 11.07 -24.49
CA ALA A 163 -1.94 10.26 -23.33
C ALA A 163 -1.81 11.13 -22.08
N LEU A 164 -2.31 10.62 -20.97
CA LEU A 164 -2.17 11.24 -19.66
C LEU A 164 -1.14 10.43 -18.87
N CYS A 165 0.00 11.05 -18.58
CA CYS A 165 0.92 10.52 -17.59
C CYS A 165 0.47 11.04 -16.23
N ALA A 166 -0.11 10.15 -15.42
CA ALA A 166 -0.50 10.45 -14.04
C ALA A 166 0.59 9.93 -13.11
N ARG A 167 1.25 10.87 -12.42
CA ARG A 167 2.20 10.53 -11.37
C ARG A 167 1.45 10.40 -10.05
N CYS A 168 1.40 9.18 -9.51
CA CYS A 168 0.94 8.90 -8.16
C CYS A 168 2.08 9.28 -7.21
N SER A 169 2.24 10.59 -6.96
CA SER A 169 3.26 11.04 -6.02
C SER A 169 2.82 10.73 -4.60
N SER A 170 3.46 9.73 -3.98
CA SER A 170 3.84 9.80 -2.56
C SER A 170 4.95 10.83 -2.37
#